data_AF-A0A938F201-F1
#
_entry.id   AF-A0A938F201-F1
#
_cell.length_a   1.000
_cell.length_b   1.000
_cell.length_c   1.000
_cell.angle_alpha   90.00
_cell.angle_beta   90.00
_cell.angle_gamma   90.00
#
_symmetry.space_group_name_H-M   'P 1'
#
loop_
_entity.id
_entity.type
_entity.pdbx_description
1 polymer ?
#
loop_
_entity_poly.entity_id
_entity_poly.type
_entity_poly.pdbx_seq_one_letter_code
_entity_poly.pdbx_strand_id
1 'polypeptide(L)'
;MGINIAVAGKGGTGKTTVSALIIRVLIEKKNGSVLALDADPNSNLNELLGVKVTKTVGQLVEEFKKNGGLISSGMYKDQMVEMNIHQSVIEGNGFDLLIMGRGEGP
;
A
#
# COMPACT_ATOMS: atom_id res chain seq x y z
N MET A 1 19.64 0.61 -5.62
CA MET A 1 19.39 0.72 -4.17
C MET A 1 18.57 1.98 -3.96
N GLY A 2 17.37 1.86 -3.39
CA GLY A 2 16.50 3.01 -3.07
C GLY A 2 16.76 3.56 -1.68
N ILE A 3 16.24 4.76 -1.40
CA ILE A 3 16.20 5.33 -0.05
C ILE A 3 14.87 4.91 0.58
N ASN A 4 14.91 4.26 1.74
CA ASN A 4 13.72 3.88 2.49
C ASN A 4 13.49 4.86 3.63
N ILE A 5 12.29 5.43 3.70
CA ILE A 5 11.89 6.39 4.74
C ILE A 5 10.71 5.78 5.50
N ALA A 6 10.87 5.58 6.81
CA ALA A 6 9.80 5.12 7.69
C ALA A 6 9.35 6.27 8.61
N VAL A 7 8.04 6.53 8.66
CA VAL A 7 7.45 7.58 9.51
C VAL A 7 6.62 6.92 10.60
N ALA A 8 7.05 7.06 11.85
CA ALA A 8 6.41 6.44 13.03
C ALA A 8 6.18 7.46 14.15
N GLY A 9 5.31 7.13 15.11
CA GLY A 9 4.88 8.04 16.18
C GLY A 9 3.46 7.75 16.71
N LYS A 10 3.08 8.42 17.79
CA LYS A 10 1.78 8.24 18.47
C LYS A 10 0.59 8.51 17.52
N GLY A 11 -0.57 7.93 17.81
CA GLY A 11 -1.82 8.27 17.11
C GLY A 11 -2.09 9.78 17.17
N GLY A 12 -2.49 10.38 16.03
CA GLY A 12 -2.82 11.80 15.94
C GLY A 12 -1.64 12.78 15.82
N THR A 13 -0.38 12.33 15.78
CA THR A 13 0.79 13.25 15.67
C THR A 13 1.06 13.78 14.25
N GLY A 14 0.15 13.58 13.30
CA GLY A 14 0.32 14.07 11.92
C GLY A 14 1.24 13.24 11.02
N LYS A 15 1.50 11.97 11.35
CA LYS A 15 2.37 11.08 10.55
C LYS A 15 1.99 11.04 9.07
N THR A 16 0.72 10.77 8.78
CA THR A 16 0.19 10.68 7.41
C THR A 16 0.36 12.00 6.67
N THR A 17 0.15 13.13 7.35
CA THR A 17 0.37 14.46 6.79
C THR A 17 1.83 14.68 6.42
N VAL A 18 2.76 14.34 7.32
CA VAL A 18 4.20 14.46 7.05
C VAL A 18 4.62 13.54 5.90
N SER A 19 4.14 12.30 5.87
CA SER A 19 4.40 11.37 4.76
C SER A 19 3.93 11.93 3.42
N ALA A 20 2.72 12.48 3.35
CA ALA A 20 2.18 13.08 2.13
C ALA A 20 3.03 14.28 1.65
N LEU A 21 3.49 15.12 2.58
CA LEU A 21 4.39 16.25 2.26
C LEU A 21 5.76 15.78 1.75
N ILE A 22 6.33 14.74 2.36
CA ILE A 22 7.60 14.15 1.90
C ILE A 22 7.45 13.63 0.47
N ILE A 23 6.40 12.85 0.20
CA ILE A 23 6.10 12.29 -1.12
C ILE A 23 5.96 13.42 -2.15
N ARG A 24 5.18 14.46 -1.84
CA ARG A 24 5.00 15.62 -2.71
C ARG A 24 6.32 16.29 -3.07
N VAL A 25 7.18 16.56 -2.09
CA VAL A 25 8.48 17.19 -2.32
C VAL A 25 9.40 16.30 -3.18
N LEU A 26 9.37 14.99 -2.99
CA LEU A 26 10.16 14.05 -3.79
C LEU A 26 9.70 14.02 -5.26
N ILE A 27 8.39 14.02 -5.49
CA ILE A 27 7.79 14.11 -6.82
C ILE A 27 8.17 15.44 -7.50
N GLU A 28 8.00 16.57 -6.80
CA GLU A 28 8.30 17.90 -7.33
C GLU A 28 9.79 18.06 -7.73
N LYS A 29 10.70 17.44 -6.97
CA LYS A 29 12.14 17.43 -7.28
C LYS A 29 12.54 16.45 -8.39
N LYS A 30 11.59 15.66 -8.92
CA LYS A 30 11.84 14.57 -9.89
C LYS A 30 12.91 13.58 -9.42
N ASN A 31 12.91 13.29 -8.12
CA ASN A 31 13.93 12.46 -7.48
C ASN A 31 13.64 10.96 -7.64
N GLY A 32 13.56 10.49 -8.88
CA GLY A 32 13.29 9.09 -9.22
C GLY A 32 11.84 8.67 -8.99
N SER A 33 11.60 7.36 -8.91
CA SER A 33 10.28 6.79 -8.62
C SER A 33 10.03 6.74 -7.11
N VAL A 34 8.81 7.11 -6.70
CA VAL A 34 8.37 7.06 -5.31
C VAL A 34 7.37 5.92 -5.14
N LEU A 35 7.68 4.95 -4.29
CA LEU A 35 6.70 3.97 -3.82
C LEU A 35 6.27 4.37 -2.41
N ALA A 36 5.02 4.77 -2.27
CA ALA A 36 4.38 5.06 -1.01
C ALA A 36 3.72 3.80 -0.45
N LEU A 37 3.92 3.52 0.84
CA LEU A 37 3.27 2.42 1.55
C LEU A 37 2.44 2.99 2.69
N ASP A 38 1.13 2.82 2.63
CA ASP A 38 0.25 3.09 3.78
C ASP A 38 0.08 1.79 4.58
N ALA A 39 0.82 1.71 5.70
CA ALA A 39 0.77 0.58 6.61
C ALA A 39 -0.31 0.74 7.70
N ASP A 40 -1.09 1.83 7.69
CA ASP A 40 -2.16 2.07 8.66
C ASP A 40 -3.44 1.29 8.27
N PRO A 41 -4.09 0.59 9.21
CA PRO A 41 -5.36 -0.08 8.96
C PRO A 41 -6.46 0.86 8.45
N ASN A 42 -6.46 2.12 8.90
CA ASN A 42 -7.50 3.11 8.59
C ASN A 42 -7.23 3.91 7.31
N SER A 43 -6.24 3.53 6.49
CA SER A 43 -5.96 4.02 5.12
C SER A 43 -6.33 5.48 4.87
N ASN A 44 -5.41 6.41 5.17
CA ASN A 44 -5.67 7.86 5.06
C ASN A 44 -4.72 8.55 4.07
N LEU A 45 -3.66 7.88 3.63
CA LEU A 45 -2.66 8.49 2.76
C LEU A 45 -3.20 8.74 1.35
N ASN A 46 -4.05 7.85 0.84
CA ASN A 46 -4.68 7.98 -0.47
C ASN A 46 -5.49 9.27 -0.62
N GLU A 47 -6.20 9.70 0.43
CA GLU A 47 -7.01 10.91 0.40
C GLU A 47 -6.14 12.15 0.27
N LEU A 48 -5.04 12.21 1.04
CA LEU A 48 -4.08 13.31 0.99
C LEU A 48 -3.33 13.38 -0.35
N LEU A 49 -3.10 12.23 -0.99
CA LEU A 49 -2.47 12.13 -2.30
C LEU A 49 -3.47 12.28 -3.46
N GLY A 50 -4.78 12.37 -3.17
CA GLY A 50 -5.81 12.59 -4.18
C GLY A 50 -6.10 11.38 -5.07
N VAL A 51 -5.86 10.16 -4.58
CA VAL A 51 -6.09 8.91 -5.32
C VAL A 51 -7.21 8.08 -4.71
N LYS A 52 -7.98 7.39 -5.55
CA LYS A 52 -9.04 6.49 -5.11
C LYS A 52 -8.47 5.11 -4.81
N VAL A 53 -8.83 4.56 -3.66
CA VAL A 53 -8.52 3.17 -3.32
C VAL A 53 -9.47 2.25 -4.05
N THR A 54 -8.91 1.38 -4.89
CA THR A 54 -9.66 0.34 -5.60
C THR A 54 -9.53 -1.02 -4.92
N LYS A 55 -8.35 -1.30 -4.36
CA LYS A 55 -8.04 -2.56 -3.69
C LYS A 55 -6.96 -2.37 -2.61
N THR A 56 -7.04 -3.15 -1.53
CA THR A 56 -6.02 -3.17 -0.47
C THR A 56 -5.42 -4.57 -0.31
N VAL A 57 -4.24 -4.66 0.30
CA VAL A 57 -3.60 -5.95 0.61
C VAL A 57 -4.46 -6.80 1.55
N GLY A 58 -5.11 -6.19 2.55
CA GLY A 58 -6.01 -6.90 3.45
C GLY A 58 -7.21 -7.52 2.75
N GLN A 59 -7.80 -6.82 1.76
CA GLN A 59 -8.88 -7.36 0.94
C GLN A 59 -8.42 -8.57 0.11
N LEU A 60 -7.21 -8.51 -0.45
CA LEU A 60 -6.62 -9.65 -1.19
C LEU A 60 -6.44 -10.88 -0.32
N VAL A 61 -5.93 -10.70 0.90
CA VAL A 61 -5.77 -11.79 1.87
C VAL A 61 -7.12 -12.39 2.24
N GLU A 62 -8.17 -11.58 2.37
CA GLU A 62 -9.53 -12.05 2.67
C GLU A 62 -10.17 -12.80 1.49
N GLU A 63 -10.07 -12.28 0.27
CA GLU A 63 -10.50 -12.95 -0.96
C GLU A 63 -9.83 -14.33 -1.10
N PHE A 64 -8.53 -14.39 -0.83
CA PHE A 64 -7.76 -15.63 -0.87
C PHE A 64 -8.25 -16.66 0.16
N LYS A 65 -8.58 -16.22 1.38
CA LYS A 65 -9.15 -17.09 2.43
C LYS A 65 -10.55 -17.58 2.07
N LYS A 66 -11.41 -16.72 1.53
CA LYS A 66 -12.81 -17.06 1.16
C LYS A 66 -12.90 -18.02 -0.02
N ASN A 67 -12.02 -17.88 -1.00
CA ASN A 67 -11.99 -18.74 -2.19
C ASN A 67 -11.35 -20.12 -1.95
N GLY A 68 -11.16 -20.50 -0.68
CA GLY A 68 -11.08 -21.91 -0.28
C GLY A 68 -9.94 -22.70 -0.87
N GLY A 69 -8.77 -22.10 -1.12
CA GLY A 69 -7.58 -22.87 -1.47
C GLY A 69 -7.70 -23.69 -2.77
N LEU A 70 -8.43 -23.19 -3.78
CA LEU A 70 -8.36 -23.69 -5.16
C LEU A 70 -7.00 -23.36 -5.80
N ILE A 71 -5.93 -23.89 -5.20
CA ILE A 71 -4.59 -23.85 -5.77
C ILE A 71 -3.94 -25.19 -5.43
N SER A 72 -3.99 -26.09 -6.41
CA SER A 72 -3.13 -27.25 -6.48
C SER A 72 -1.68 -26.84 -6.20
N SER A 73 -1.01 -27.55 -5.28
CA SER A 73 0.45 -27.59 -5.11
C SER A 73 1.20 -26.25 -5.00
N GLY A 74 1.54 -25.87 -3.77
CA GLY A 74 2.70 -25.06 -3.35
C GLY A 74 3.14 -23.87 -4.22
N MET A 75 3.76 -24.13 -5.38
CA MET A 75 4.40 -23.14 -6.24
C MET A 75 3.45 -22.07 -6.82
N TYR A 76 2.18 -22.39 -7.03
CA TYR A 76 1.21 -21.43 -7.57
C TYR A 76 0.70 -20.42 -6.54
N LYS A 77 0.85 -20.70 -5.23
CA LYS A 77 0.33 -19.80 -4.18
C LYS A 77 1.13 -18.52 -4.07
N ASP A 78 2.46 -18.63 -4.03
CA ASP A 78 3.35 -17.47 -3.89
C ASP A 78 3.23 -16.56 -5.12
N GLN A 79 3.19 -17.14 -6.32
CA GLN A 79 2.99 -16.41 -7.58
C GLN A 79 1.62 -15.70 -7.62
N MET A 80 0.56 -16.33 -7.12
CA MET A 80 -0.75 -15.68 -7.04
C MET A 80 -0.78 -14.53 -6.04
N VAL A 81 -0.13 -14.68 -4.88
CA VAL A 81 -0.03 -13.60 -3.89
C VAL A 81 0.76 -12.43 -4.47
N GLU A 82 1.89 -12.70 -5.11
CA GLU A 82 2.71 -11.68 -5.79
C GLU A 82 1.92 -10.96 -6.88
N MET A 83 1.24 -11.70 -7.76
CA MET A 83 0.37 -11.13 -8.81
C MET A 83 -0.73 -10.26 -8.21
N ASN A 84 -1.37 -10.73 -7.14
CA ASN A 84 -2.42 -10.00 -6.44
C ASN A 84 -1.90 -8.69 -5.84
N ILE A 85 -0.74 -8.73 -5.17
CA ILE A 85 -0.10 -7.53 -4.60
C ILE A 85 0.20 -6.53 -5.72
N HIS A 86 0.79 -6.98 -6.83
CA HIS A 86 1.04 -6.13 -7.99
C HIS A 86 -0.25 -5.48 -8.53
N GLN A 87 -1.36 -6.21 -8.58
CA GLN A 87 -2.65 -5.67 -9.01
C GLN A 87 -3.29 -4.69 -8.02
N SER A 88 -2.85 -4.68 -6.75
CA SER A 88 -3.32 -3.70 -5.75
C SER A 88 -2.53 -2.40 -5.70
N VAL A 89 -1.42 -2.32 -6.45
CA VAL A 89 -0.66 -1.07 -6.57
C VAL A 89 -1.51 -0.04 -7.30
N ILE A 90 -1.67 1.12 -6.68
CA ILE A 90 -2.38 2.27 -7.26
C ILE A 90 -1.34 3.20 -7.88
N GLU A 91 -1.40 3.35 -9.21
CA GLU A 91 -0.53 4.27 -9.94
C GLU A 91 -1.06 5.71 -9.81
N GLY A 92 -0.20 6.60 -9.32
CA GLY A 92 -0.46 8.03 -9.19
C GLY A 92 0.47 8.86 -10.09
N ASN A 93 0.33 10.19 -10.02
CA ASN A 93 1.20 11.08 -10.79
C ASN A 93 2.59 11.20 -10.12
N GLY A 94 3.54 10.39 -10.58
CA GLY A 94 4.92 10.40 -10.09
C GLY A 94 5.16 9.56 -8.84
N PHE A 95 4.17 8.79 -8.39
CA PHE A 95 4.30 7.83 -7.31
C PHE A 95 3.39 6.62 -7.53
N ASP A 96 3.78 5.50 -6.96
CA ASP A 96 2.93 4.33 -6.78
C ASP A 96 2.51 4.26 -5.31
N LEU A 97 1.31 3.76 -5.04
CA LEU A 97 0.78 3.63 -3.70
C LEU A 97 0.32 2.19 -3.46
N LEU A 98 0.91 1.56 -2.45
CA LEU A 98 0.44 0.30 -1.90
C LEU A 98 -0.23 0.56 -0.55
N ILE A 99 -1.45 0.08 -0.38
CA ILE A 99 -2.22 0.27 0.85
C ILE A 99 -2.40 -1.10 1.48
N MET A 100 -1.93 -1.22 2.72
CA MET A 100 -2.15 -2.45 3.49
C MET A 100 -3.64 -2.66 3.70
N GLY A 101 -4.31 -1.67 4.31
CA GLY A 101 -5.75 -1.62 4.47
C GLY A 101 -6.34 -2.77 5.31
N ARG A 102 -7.14 -2.39 6.31
CA ARG A 102 -7.81 -3.28 7.28
C ARG A 102 -6.86 -3.96 8.27
N GLY A 103 -6.93 -3.48 9.50
CA GLY A 103 -6.46 -4.18 10.69
C GLY A 103 -7.60 -4.14 11.70
N GLU A 104 -8.50 -5.11 11.59
CA GLU A 104 -9.18 -5.69 12.74
C GLU A 104 -9.28 -7.20 12.48
N GLY A 105 -8.67 -7.96 13.37
CA GLY A 105 -9.12 -9.30 13.69
C GLY A 105 -9.26 -9.36 15.20
N PRO A 106 -10.15 -10.20 15.77
CA PRO A 106 -11.26 -10.94 15.16
C PRO A 106 -12.49 -10.08 14.88
#